data_AF-A0A080LZS7-F1
#
_entry.id   AF-A0A080LZS7-F1
#
_cell.length_a   1.000
_cell.length_b   1.000
_cell.length_c   1.000
_cell.angle_alpha   90.00
_cell.angle_beta   90.00
_cell.angle_gamma   90.00
#
_symmetry.space_group_name_H-M   'P 1'
#
loop_
_entity.id
_entity.type
_entity.pdbx_description
1 polymer ?
#
loop_
_entity_poly.entity_id
_entity_poly.type
_entity_poly.pdbx_seq_one_letter_code
_entity_poly.pdbx_strand_id
1 'polypeptide(L)'
;MIEDLLDEERRRDPSIEPHFADVELEPVFVKNLESVQGDERDIVYFSITYGPDHAGAVSMNFGPMNRAGGERRLNVAITRARHELRIFSSLRAEQMDLARTQAIGVRDLKHFLDFAERGAPALAEARTASLGDFESPFEEAVATALAHQGWELHTQVGSSVFRIDLAVVHPDAKGVYLCGIECDGATYHRAATARDRDKLREQVLRGLGWEILRVWSTDWWIDAAGTLEKIDADLRKLLEKSRSQRATEAAAASPS
;
A
#
# COMPACT_ATOMS: atom_id res chain seq x y z
N MET A 1 5.56 -25.97 -10.63
CA MET A 1 6.83 -25.78 -9.90
C MET A 1 6.63 -25.66 -8.40
N ILE A 2 5.94 -24.62 -7.88
CA ILE A 2 5.70 -24.50 -6.43
C ILE A 2 4.81 -25.65 -5.92
N GLU A 3 3.71 -25.93 -6.62
CA GLU A 3 2.84 -27.08 -6.33
C GLU A 3 3.62 -28.39 -6.31
N ASP A 4 4.42 -28.66 -7.34
CA ASP A 4 5.23 -29.89 -7.42
C ASP A 4 6.19 -30.05 -6.23
N LEU A 5 6.83 -28.95 -5.78
CA LEU A 5 7.71 -28.96 -4.62
C LEU A 5 6.92 -29.22 -3.33
N LEU A 6 5.73 -28.64 -3.20
CA LEU A 6 4.88 -28.84 -2.04
C LEU A 6 4.33 -30.27 -1.99
N ASP A 7 4.01 -30.85 -3.14
CA ASP A 7 3.59 -32.26 -3.27
C ASP A 7 4.72 -33.26 -2.99
N GLU A 8 5.97 -32.90 -3.28
CA GLU A 8 7.13 -33.68 -2.85
C GLU A 8 7.31 -33.61 -1.33
N GLU A 9 7.19 -32.43 -0.71
CA GLU A 9 7.29 -32.29 0.74
C GLU A 9 6.13 -32.99 1.47
N ARG A 10 4.90 -32.96 0.92
CA ARG A 10 3.76 -33.75 1.42
C ARG A 10 4.02 -35.25 1.43
N ARG A 11 4.75 -35.75 0.43
CA ARG A 11 5.15 -37.17 0.37
C ARG A 11 6.26 -37.50 1.38
N ARG A 12 7.15 -36.56 1.66
CA ARG A 12 8.27 -36.73 2.62
C ARG A 12 7.81 -36.64 4.06
N ASP A 13 6.88 -35.73 4.34
CA ASP A 13 6.28 -35.53 5.65
C ASP A 13 4.75 -35.63 5.56
N PRO A 14 4.18 -36.85 5.62
CA PRO A 14 2.74 -37.05 5.57
C PRO A 14 1.96 -36.36 6.71
N SER A 15 2.63 -35.85 7.76
CA SER A 15 1.94 -35.16 8.85
C SER A 15 1.28 -33.85 8.42
N ILE A 16 1.74 -33.25 7.31
CA ILE A 16 1.18 -31.99 6.79
C ILE A 16 -0.01 -32.22 5.84
N GLU A 17 -0.24 -33.45 5.37
CA GLU A 17 -1.28 -33.80 4.39
C GLU A 17 -2.70 -33.36 4.79
N PRO A 18 -3.13 -33.48 6.07
CA PRO A 18 -4.47 -33.04 6.48
C PRO A 18 -4.74 -31.56 6.17
N HIS A 19 -3.72 -30.70 6.16
CA HIS A 19 -3.88 -29.26 5.91
C HIS A 19 -4.21 -28.92 4.46
N PHE A 20 -4.08 -29.88 3.53
CA PHE A 20 -4.36 -29.72 2.10
C PHE A 20 -5.70 -30.36 1.69
N ALA A 21 -6.38 -31.04 2.61
CA ALA A 21 -7.59 -31.78 2.29
C ALA A 21 -8.78 -30.83 2.07
N ASP A 22 -9.56 -31.06 1.01
CA ASP A 22 -10.74 -30.25 0.67
C ASP A 22 -11.84 -30.26 1.75
N VAL A 23 -11.76 -31.18 2.71
CA VAL A 23 -12.65 -31.25 3.88
C VAL A 23 -12.37 -30.16 4.92
N GLU A 24 -11.17 -29.59 4.91
CA GLU A 24 -10.81 -28.48 5.79
C GLU A 24 -11.54 -27.20 5.36
N LEU A 25 -11.84 -26.34 6.33
CA LEU A 25 -12.57 -25.08 6.08
C LEU A 25 -11.72 -24.09 5.26
N GLU A 26 -10.43 -24.01 5.55
CA GLU A 26 -9.46 -23.15 4.87
C GLU A 26 -8.20 -23.95 4.52
N PRO A 27 -8.26 -24.88 3.54
CA PRO A 27 -7.10 -25.69 3.17
C PRO A 27 -5.98 -24.81 2.61
N VAL A 28 -4.75 -25.31 2.72
CA VAL A 28 -3.59 -24.73 2.04
C VAL A 28 -3.77 -24.92 0.53
N PHE A 29 -3.63 -23.85 -0.22
CA PHE A 29 -3.68 -23.87 -1.67
C PHE A 29 -2.53 -23.08 -2.28
N VAL A 30 -2.20 -23.41 -3.52
CA VAL A 30 -1.31 -22.62 -4.37
C VAL A 30 -2.12 -22.13 -5.56
N LYS A 31 -2.02 -20.84 -5.85
CA LYS A 31 -2.74 -20.19 -6.97
C LYS A 31 -1.84 -19.16 -7.62
N ASN A 32 -2.05 -18.95 -8.91
CA ASN A 32 -1.40 -17.86 -9.64
C ASN A 32 -2.22 -16.56 -9.56
N LEU A 33 -1.60 -15.43 -9.87
CA LEU A 33 -2.21 -14.09 -9.86
C LEU A 33 -3.50 -13.97 -10.69
N GLU A 34 -3.68 -14.79 -11.72
CA GLU A 34 -4.85 -14.75 -12.61
C GLU A 34 -6.03 -15.56 -12.06
N SER A 35 -5.75 -16.52 -11.18
CA SER A 35 -6.72 -17.48 -10.61
C SER A 35 -7.22 -17.13 -9.21
N VAL A 36 -6.56 -16.21 -8.51
CA VAL A 36 -6.96 -15.75 -7.17
C VAL A 36 -8.19 -14.87 -7.28
N GLN A 37 -9.32 -15.32 -6.73
CA GLN A 37 -10.57 -14.56 -6.71
C GLN A 37 -11.32 -14.81 -5.41
N GLY A 38 -11.42 -13.78 -4.56
CA GLY A 38 -12.12 -13.90 -3.27
C GLY A 38 -11.42 -14.80 -2.24
N ASP A 39 -10.30 -15.43 -2.60
CA ASP A 39 -9.53 -16.29 -1.71
C ASP A 39 -8.68 -15.46 -0.74
N GLU A 40 -8.97 -15.49 0.55
CA GLU A 40 -8.22 -14.75 1.58
C GLU A 40 -7.68 -15.71 2.65
N ARG A 41 -6.53 -15.36 3.24
CA ARG A 41 -5.88 -16.12 4.31
C ARG A 41 -5.26 -15.17 5.33
N ASP A 42 -5.09 -15.63 6.56
CA ASP A 42 -4.39 -14.86 7.59
C ASP A 42 -2.95 -14.57 7.19
N ILE A 43 -2.28 -15.59 6.65
CA ILE A 43 -0.91 -15.52 6.16
C ILE A 43 -0.89 -15.91 4.69
N VAL A 44 -0.31 -15.05 3.84
CA VAL A 44 -0.07 -15.35 2.42
C VAL A 44 1.42 -15.37 2.13
N TYR A 45 1.89 -16.46 1.51
CA TYR A 45 3.23 -16.57 0.97
C TYR A 45 3.20 -16.21 -0.51
N PHE A 46 3.92 -15.16 -0.90
CA PHE A 46 3.91 -14.61 -2.25
C PHE A 46 5.28 -14.77 -2.91
N SER A 47 5.42 -15.72 -3.83
CA SER A 47 6.64 -15.86 -4.62
C SER A 47 6.46 -15.17 -5.98
N ILE A 48 7.38 -14.28 -6.35
CA ILE A 48 7.30 -13.62 -7.66
C ILE A 48 7.71 -14.54 -8.80
N THR A 49 8.46 -15.61 -8.53
CA THR A 49 8.93 -16.61 -9.52
C THR A 49 9.75 -16.06 -10.69
N TYR A 50 10.10 -14.77 -10.68
CA TYR A 50 11.00 -14.14 -11.63
C TYR A 50 12.41 -14.05 -11.04
N GLY A 51 13.41 -14.15 -11.91
CA GLY A 51 14.82 -14.19 -11.55
C GLY A 51 15.72 -13.73 -12.69
N PRO A 52 16.97 -13.37 -12.39
CA PRO A 52 17.96 -13.17 -13.42
C PRO A 52 18.25 -14.48 -14.14
N ASP A 53 18.63 -14.41 -15.42
CA ASP A 53 19.13 -15.56 -16.16
C ASP A 53 20.54 -15.98 -15.70
N HIS A 54 21.10 -17.02 -16.33
CA HIS A 54 22.45 -17.50 -16.01
C HIS A 54 23.56 -16.45 -16.20
N ALA A 55 23.33 -15.41 -17.00
CA ALA A 55 24.26 -14.30 -17.20
C ALA A 55 24.02 -13.14 -16.21
N GLY A 56 23.06 -13.28 -15.28
CA GLY A 56 22.68 -12.24 -14.34
C GLY A 56 21.72 -11.19 -14.92
N ALA A 57 21.27 -11.36 -16.16
CA ALA A 57 20.41 -10.39 -16.83
C ALA A 57 18.95 -10.57 -16.42
N VAL A 58 18.28 -9.46 -16.11
CA VAL A 58 16.86 -9.45 -15.77
C VAL A 58 16.03 -9.14 -17.00
N SER A 59 15.14 -10.07 -17.35
CA SER A 59 14.09 -9.84 -18.34
C SER A 59 13.05 -8.88 -17.79
N MET A 60 12.66 -7.87 -18.58
CA MET A 60 11.54 -6.97 -18.23
C MET A 60 10.16 -7.56 -18.60
N ASN A 61 10.10 -8.87 -18.85
CA ASN A 61 8.86 -9.59 -19.12
C ASN A 61 8.44 -10.42 -17.90
N PHE A 62 7.57 -9.84 -17.09
CA PHE A 62 6.91 -10.38 -15.90
C PHE A 62 5.49 -10.91 -16.22
N GLY A 63 5.27 -11.36 -17.46
CA GLY A 63 4.05 -12.06 -17.86
C GLY A 63 2.77 -11.26 -17.61
N PRO A 64 1.81 -11.76 -16.80
CA PRO A 64 0.56 -11.06 -16.50
C PRO A 64 0.73 -9.65 -15.93
N MET A 65 1.88 -9.36 -15.29
CA MET A 65 2.19 -8.04 -14.74
C MET A 65 2.51 -6.98 -15.80
N ASN A 66 2.95 -7.39 -17.00
CA ASN A 66 3.20 -6.49 -18.12
C ASN A 66 1.93 -6.10 -18.87
N ARG A 67 0.84 -6.86 -18.69
CA ARG A 67 -0.42 -6.64 -19.40
C ARG A 67 -1.24 -5.55 -18.71
N ALA A 68 -2.21 -4.99 -19.44
CA ALA A 68 -3.17 -4.06 -18.86
C ALA A 68 -3.89 -4.69 -17.66
N GLY A 69 -4.06 -3.91 -16.58
CA GLY A 69 -4.61 -4.41 -15.31
C GLY A 69 -3.61 -5.22 -14.48
N GLY A 70 -2.32 -5.27 -14.84
CA GLY A 70 -1.27 -5.91 -14.05
C GLY A 70 -1.19 -5.34 -12.63
N GLU A 71 -1.32 -4.02 -12.51
CA GLU A 71 -1.41 -3.31 -11.22
C GLU A 71 -2.56 -3.81 -10.36
N ARG A 72 -3.74 -4.05 -10.97
CA ARG A 72 -4.90 -4.60 -10.25
C ARG A 72 -4.66 -6.02 -9.76
N ARG A 73 -3.98 -6.86 -10.55
CA ARG A 73 -3.65 -8.25 -10.15
C ARG A 73 -2.67 -8.27 -8.99
N LEU A 74 -1.64 -7.41 -9.00
CA LEU A 74 -0.72 -7.27 -7.88
C LEU A 74 -1.45 -6.79 -6.61
N ASN A 75 -2.31 -5.79 -6.75
CA ASN A 75 -3.12 -5.28 -5.63
C ASN A 75 -4.00 -6.38 -5.05
N VAL A 76 -4.64 -7.17 -5.91
CA VAL A 76 -5.44 -8.33 -5.51
C VAL A 76 -4.59 -9.29 -4.70
N ALA A 77 -3.38 -9.64 -5.14
CA ALA A 77 -2.52 -10.58 -4.43
C ALA A 77 -2.03 -10.06 -3.08
N ILE A 78 -1.60 -8.80 -3.04
CA ILE A 78 -1.10 -8.17 -1.81
C ILE A 78 -2.19 -8.08 -0.75
N THR A 79 -3.42 -7.79 -1.17
CA THR A 79 -4.58 -7.63 -0.27
C THR A 79 -5.29 -8.94 0.10
N ARG A 80 -4.78 -10.11 -0.33
CA ARG A 80 -5.32 -11.41 0.10
C ARG A 80 -4.91 -11.80 1.52
N ALA A 81 -3.83 -11.21 2.05
CA ALA A 81 -3.40 -11.43 3.42
C ALA A 81 -4.25 -10.61 4.39
N ARG A 82 -4.86 -11.25 5.38
CA ARG A 82 -5.60 -10.55 6.46
C ARG A 82 -4.64 -10.01 7.53
N HIS A 83 -3.56 -10.74 7.83
CA HIS A 83 -2.61 -10.39 8.89
C HIS A 83 -1.18 -10.21 8.39
N GLU A 84 -0.66 -11.15 7.60
CA GLU A 84 0.76 -11.14 7.21
C GLU A 84 0.96 -11.59 5.77
N LEU A 85 1.80 -10.87 5.03
CA LEU A 85 2.25 -11.27 3.71
C LEU A 85 3.77 -11.44 3.69
N ARG A 86 4.22 -12.62 3.31
CA ARG A 86 5.65 -12.96 3.18
C ARG A 86 6.01 -13.09 1.72
N ILE A 87 6.82 -12.16 1.21
CA ILE A 87 7.28 -12.19 -0.17
C ILE A 87 8.62 -12.91 -0.31
N PHE A 88 8.75 -13.73 -1.35
CA PHE A 88 10.01 -14.35 -1.78
C PHE A 88 10.37 -13.88 -3.18
N SER A 89 11.59 -13.39 -3.30
CA SER A 89 12.13 -12.89 -4.55
C SER A 89 13.60 -13.23 -4.69
N SER A 90 14.00 -13.64 -5.90
CA SER A 90 15.40 -13.72 -6.31
C SER A 90 15.89 -12.44 -7.01
N LEU A 91 14.96 -11.50 -7.25
CA LEU A 91 15.23 -10.18 -7.81
C LEU A 91 15.16 -9.10 -6.73
N ARG A 92 16.12 -8.19 -6.73
CA ARG A 92 16.05 -6.94 -5.99
C ARG A 92 15.37 -5.86 -6.82
N ALA A 93 14.74 -4.91 -6.15
CA ALA A 93 14.09 -3.78 -6.80
C ALA A 93 15.06 -3.03 -7.72
N GLU A 94 16.30 -2.81 -7.29
CA GLU A 94 17.37 -2.13 -8.06
C GLU A 94 17.66 -2.79 -9.42
N GLN A 95 17.46 -4.10 -9.54
CA GLN A 95 17.69 -4.84 -10.78
C GLN A 95 16.54 -4.66 -11.80
N MET A 96 15.44 -4.02 -11.40
CA MET A 96 14.31 -3.69 -12.27
C MET A 96 14.48 -2.30 -12.87
N ASP A 97 14.78 -2.25 -14.17
CA ASP A 97 14.97 -1.01 -14.93
C ASP A 97 13.64 -0.54 -15.54
N LEU A 98 13.06 0.51 -14.93
CA LEU A 98 11.80 1.10 -15.38
C LEU A 98 11.93 1.89 -16.68
N ALA A 99 13.13 2.28 -17.12
CA ALA A 99 13.30 2.93 -18.43
C ALA A 99 13.00 1.94 -19.59
N ARG A 100 13.11 0.63 -19.32
CA ARG A 100 12.90 -0.45 -20.30
C ARG A 100 11.45 -0.97 -20.34
N THR A 101 10.53 -0.42 -19.55
CA THR A 101 9.13 -0.86 -19.52
C THR A 101 8.17 0.26 -19.14
N GLN A 102 7.02 0.32 -19.82
CA GLN A 102 5.94 1.26 -19.49
C GLN A 102 4.81 0.61 -18.69
N ALA A 103 4.94 -0.69 -18.36
CA ALA A 103 3.89 -1.42 -17.66
C ALA A 103 3.77 -0.96 -16.21
N ILE A 104 2.58 -0.46 -15.84
CA ILE A 104 2.27 0.03 -14.49
C ILE A 104 2.47 -1.08 -13.45
N GLY A 105 1.98 -2.30 -13.73
CA GLY A 105 2.15 -3.44 -12.83
C GLY A 105 3.63 -3.78 -12.52
N VAL A 106 4.54 -3.59 -13.48
CA VAL A 106 5.98 -3.84 -13.28
C VAL A 106 6.61 -2.75 -12.42
N ARG A 107 6.23 -1.49 -12.64
CA ARG A 107 6.62 -0.36 -11.79
C ARG A 107 6.19 -0.59 -10.35
N ASP A 108 4.97 -1.03 -10.18
CA ASP A 108 4.35 -1.31 -8.90
C ASP A 108 5.03 -2.46 -8.16
N LEU A 109 5.34 -3.55 -8.87
CA LEU A 109 6.10 -4.67 -8.32
C LEU A 109 7.49 -4.24 -7.84
N LYS A 110 8.19 -3.37 -8.59
CA LYS A 110 9.49 -2.83 -8.18
C LYS A 110 9.39 -2.11 -6.84
N HIS A 111 8.45 -1.17 -6.71
CA HIS A 111 8.27 -0.43 -5.47
C HIS A 111 7.87 -1.33 -4.30
N PHE A 112 7.04 -2.34 -4.57
CA PHE A 112 6.66 -3.32 -3.56
C PHE A 112 7.86 -4.14 -3.05
N LEU A 113 8.74 -4.59 -3.94
CA LEU A 113 9.98 -5.28 -3.56
C LEU A 113 10.94 -4.37 -2.79
N ASP A 114 11.04 -3.11 -3.22
CA ASP A 114 11.89 -2.10 -2.58
C ASP A 114 11.46 -1.87 -1.12
N PHE A 115 10.15 -1.74 -0.92
CA PHE A 115 9.53 -1.64 0.38
C PHE A 115 9.72 -2.90 1.23
N ALA A 116 9.50 -4.08 0.66
CA ALA A 116 9.66 -5.34 1.38
C ALA A 116 11.10 -5.57 1.87
N GLU A 117 12.10 -5.09 1.11
CA GLU A 117 13.52 -5.25 1.46
C GLU A 117 14.00 -4.19 2.48
N ARG A 118 13.63 -2.92 2.29
CA ARG A 118 14.19 -1.80 3.08
C ARG A 118 13.24 -1.25 4.13
N GLY A 119 11.96 -1.60 4.12
CA GLY A 119 10.94 -1.05 5.00
C GLY A 119 10.62 0.42 4.70
N ALA A 120 10.18 1.17 5.73
CA ALA A 120 9.77 2.57 5.62
C ALA A 120 10.76 3.52 4.88
N PRO A 121 12.10 3.37 5.02
CA PRO A 121 13.07 4.19 4.29
C PRO A 121 12.98 4.15 2.76
N ALA A 122 12.62 3.01 2.14
CA ALA A 122 12.44 2.89 0.68
C ALA A 122 11.36 3.84 0.13
N LEU A 123 10.35 4.18 0.95
CA LEU A 123 9.26 5.04 0.52
C LEU A 123 9.55 6.54 0.60
N ALA A 124 10.54 6.96 1.39
CA ALA A 124 10.95 8.35 1.44
C ALA A 124 11.50 8.83 0.08
N GLU A 125 12.13 7.93 -0.68
CA GLU A 125 12.67 8.19 -2.01
C GLU A 125 11.60 8.11 -3.12
N ALA A 126 10.54 7.32 -2.91
CA ALA A 126 9.39 7.20 -3.82
C ALA A 126 8.37 8.36 -3.71
N ARG A 127 8.72 9.47 -3.03
CA ARG A 127 7.93 10.71 -2.89
C ARG A 127 7.83 11.51 -4.21
N THR A 128 7.48 10.85 -5.30
CA THR A 128 7.08 11.54 -6.52
C THR A 128 5.62 11.92 -6.36
N ALA A 129 5.31 13.22 -6.31
CA ALA A 129 3.93 13.68 -6.33
C ALA A 129 3.26 13.20 -7.62
N SER A 130 2.25 12.34 -7.53
CA SER A 130 1.34 12.12 -8.66
C SER A 130 0.25 13.17 -8.51
N LEU A 131 0.20 14.18 -9.38
CA LEU A 131 -0.98 15.06 -9.51
C LEU A 131 -2.09 14.31 -10.26
N GLY A 132 -2.45 13.11 -9.79
CA GLY A 132 -3.51 12.31 -10.40
C GLY A 132 -4.87 12.96 -10.18
N ASP A 133 -5.83 12.68 -11.05
CA ASP A 133 -7.23 13.09 -10.84
C ASP A 133 -7.81 12.36 -9.60
N PHE A 134 -8.84 12.95 -8.99
CA PHE A 134 -9.58 12.33 -7.88
C PHE A 134 -10.21 11.00 -8.31
N GLU A 135 -10.20 9.99 -7.44
CA GLU A 135 -10.83 8.69 -7.74
C GLU A 135 -12.34 8.71 -7.45
N SER A 136 -12.83 9.71 -6.70
CA SER A 136 -14.26 9.90 -6.42
C SER A 136 -14.68 11.37 -6.23
N PRO A 137 -15.96 11.72 -6.50
CA PRO A 137 -16.50 13.05 -6.18
C PRO A 137 -16.46 13.40 -4.69
N PHE A 138 -16.43 12.38 -3.83
CA PHE A 138 -16.30 12.55 -2.39
C PHE A 138 -14.89 13.04 -2.03
N GLU A 139 -13.84 12.42 -2.56
CA GLU A 139 -12.46 12.90 -2.40
C GLU A 139 -12.30 14.33 -2.88
N GLU A 140 -12.86 14.66 -4.05
CA GLU A 140 -12.84 16.02 -4.60
C GLU A 140 -13.51 17.02 -3.66
N ALA A 141 -14.67 16.66 -3.09
CA ALA A 141 -15.39 17.50 -2.14
C ALA A 141 -14.59 17.76 -0.85
N VAL A 142 -13.96 16.72 -0.29
CA VAL A 142 -13.10 16.82 0.91
C VAL A 142 -11.88 17.70 0.62
N ALA A 143 -11.19 17.45 -0.50
CA ALA A 143 -10.01 18.21 -0.90
C ALA A 143 -10.33 19.69 -1.13
N THR A 144 -11.42 19.98 -1.84
CA THR A 144 -11.88 21.35 -2.09
C THR A 144 -12.20 22.07 -0.79
N ALA A 145 -12.93 21.42 0.12
CA ALA A 145 -13.29 22.00 1.40
C ALA A 145 -12.07 22.30 2.30
N LEU A 146 -11.09 21.39 2.35
CA LEU A 146 -9.83 21.61 3.08
C LEU A 146 -8.96 22.69 2.44
N ALA A 147 -8.93 22.77 1.10
CA ALA A 147 -8.25 23.84 0.39
C ALA A 147 -8.84 25.22 0.73
N HIS A 148 -10.16 25.32 0.88
CA HIS A 148 -10.82 26.55 1.35
C HIS A 148 -10.47 26.92 2.79
N GLN A 149 -10.07 25.96 3.63
CA GLN A 149 -9.54 26.22 4.98
C GLN A 149 -8.05 26.64 4.98
N GLY A 150 -7.41 26.67 3.80
CA GLY A 150 -6.03 27.10 3.61
C GLY A 150 -5.00 25.96 3.61
N TRP A 151 -5.43 24.70 3.56
CA TRP A 151 -4.52 23.57 3.42
C TRP A 151 -4.13 23.34 1.96
N GLU A 152 -2.84 23.11 1.72
CA GLU A 152 -2.36 22.64 0.41
C GLU A 152 -2.39 21.11 0.41
N LEU A 153 -3.02 20.51 -0.61
CA LEU A 153 -3.15 19.08 -0.74
C LEU A 153 -2.60 18.60 -2.09
N HIS A 154 -1.94 17.45 -2.07
CA HIS A 154 -1.60 16.68 -3.26
C HIS A 154 -2.44 15.40 -3.28
N THR A 155 -3.02 15.08 -4.42
CA THR A 155 -3.80 13.86 -4.59
C THR A 155 -2.89 12.66 -4.82
N GLN A 156 -3.37 11.45 -4.54
CA GLN A 156 -2.80 10.19 -5.03
C GLN A 156 -1.28 10.03 -4.79
N VAL A 157 -0.79 10.48 -3.63
CA VAL A 157 0.65 10.52 -3.31
C VAL A 157 1.14 9.17 -2.84
N GLY A 158 2.24 8.70 -3.42
CA GLY A 158 2.83 7.40 -3.13
C GLY A 158 2.90 6.57 -4.40
N SER A 159 3.15 5.28 -4.26
CA SER A 159 3.27 4.39 -5.41
C SER A 159 2.43 3.13 -5.24
N SER A 160 1.94 2.60 -6.37
CA SER A 160 1.22 1.34 -6.44
C SER A 160 -0.02 1.28 -5.53
N VAL A 161 -0.11 0.25 -4.68
CA VAL A 161 -1.22 -0.05 -3.75
C VAL A 161 -1.24 0.85 -2.54
N PHE A 162 -0.13 1.48 -2.18
CA PHE A 162 0.04 2.25 -0.95
C PHE A 162 0.03 3.76 -1.23
N ARG A 163 -0.89 4.18 -2.12
CA ARG A 163 -1.16 5.60 -2.36
C ARG A 163 -2.04 6.16 -1.24
N ILE A 164 -1.75 7.39 -0.85
CA ILE A 164 -2.60 8.23 -0.04
C ILE A 164 -3.56 8.96 -0.97
N ASP A 165 -4.85 8.96 -0.65
CA ASP A 165 -5.87 9.62 -1.46
C ASP A 165 -5.59 11.13 -1.53
N LEU A 166 -5.40 11.76 -0.36
CA LEU A 166 -5.02 13.16 -0.24
C LEU A 166 -3.87 13.33 0.76
N ALA A 167 -2.72 13.84 0.33
CA ALA A 167 -1.60 14.18 1.20
C ALA A 167 -1.60 15.68 1.51
N VAL A 168 -1.61 16.03 2.80
CA VAL A 168 -1.56 17.42 3.25
C VAL A 168 -0.11 17.88 3.29
N VAL A 169 0.22 18.93 2.55
CA VAL A 169 1.58 19.50 2.51
C VAL A 169 1.88 20.20 3.83
N HIS A 170 3.08 20.01 4.35
CA HIS A 170 3.51 20.66 5.59
C HIS A 170 3.81 22.16 5.34
N PRO A 171 3.07 23.09 5.97
CA PRO A 171 3.20 24.53 5.68
C PRO A 171 4.60 25.09 5.94
N ASP A 172 5.26 24.63 7.00
CA ASP A 172 6.58 25.13 7.40
C ASP A 172 7.76 24.31 6.85
N ALA A 173 7.52 23.33 5.97
CA ALA A 173 8.56 22.43 5.51
C ALA A 173 8.36 21.96 4.07
N LYS A 174 9.12 22.57 3.16
CA LYS A 174 9.08 22.26 1.72
C LYS A 174 9.42 20.79 1.46
N GLY A 175 8.63 20.16 0.60
CA GLY A 175 8.82 18.75 0.19
C GLY A 175 8.43 17.73 1.27
N VAL A 176 7.82 18.16 2.37
CA VAL A 176 7.35 17.29 3.45
C VAL A 176 5.84 17.34 3.52
N TYR A 177 5.23 16.18 3.74
CA TYR A 177 3.80 16.08 4.04
C TYR A 177 3.59 16.06 5.55
N LEU A 178 2.56 16.75 6.01
CA LEU A 178 2.12 16.75 7.40
C LEU A 178 1.45 15.42 7.76
N CYS A 179 0.52 14.98 6.92
CA CYS A 179 -0.19 13.71 7.06
C CYS A 179 -0.82 13.29 5.71
N GLY A 180 -1.31 12.06 5.67
CA GLY A 180 -2.21 11.57 4.64
C GLY A 180 -3.65 11.54 5.16
N ILE A 181 -4.60 11.73 4.25
CA ILE A 181 -6.03 11.57 4.49
C ILE A 181 -6.50 10.41 3.62
N GLU A 182 -7.13 9.43 4.26
CA GLU A 182 -7.86 8.36 3.59
C GLU A 182 -9.35 8.72 3.52
N CYS A 183 -9.89 8.68 2.31
CA CYS A 183 -11.31 8.81 2.02
C CYS A 183 -11.83 7.40 1.70
N ASP A 184 -12.87 6.94 2.39
CA ASP A 184 -13.55 5.70 1.98
C ASP A 184 -14.19 5.90 0.60
N GLY A 185 -13.73 5.10 -0.37
CA GLY A 185 -14.30 5.08 -1.72
C GLY A 185 -15.75 4.57 -1.70
N ALA A 186 -16.62 5.24 -2.47
CA ALA A 186 -18.07 5.02 -2.57
C ALA A 186 -18.54 3.64 -3.12
N THR A 187 -17.72 2.59 -3.03
CA THR A 187 -18.10 1.22 -3.44
C THR A 187 -18.21 0.23 -2.26
N TYR A 188 -17.77 0.57 -1.05
CA TYR A 188 -17.56 -0.43 0.00
C TYR A 188 -18.59 -0.43 1.13
N HIS A 189 -19.78 -0.96 0.83
CA HIS A 189 -20.67 -1.47 1.86
C HIS A 189 -20.86 -2.98 1.71
N ARG A 190 -20.40 -3.70 2.76
CA ARG A 190 -20.67 -5.11 3.16
C ARG A 190 -19.53 -6.10 2.95
N ALA A 191 -18.68 -6.26 3.96
CA ALA A 191 -18.21 -7.56 4.49
C ALA A 191 -17.35 -7.35 5.74
N ALA A 192 -17.26 -8.35 6.63
CA ALA A 192 -16.33 -8.35 7.76
C ALA A 192 -14.86 -8.22 7.30
N THR A 193 -14.56 -8.68 6.08
CA THR A 193 -13.23 -8.65 5.44
C THR A 193 -12.77 -7.25 5.00
N ALA A 194 -13.67 -6.29 4.79
CA ALA A 194 -13.30 -4.91 4.43
C ALA A 194 -12.59 -4.20 5.58
N ARG A 195 -13.05 -4.39 6.83
CA ARG A 195 -12.48 -3.73 8.00
C ARG A 195 -11.07 -4.19 8.33
N ASP A 196 -10.79 -5.48 8.15
CA ASP A 196 -9.46 -6.02 8.42
C ASP A 196 -8.46 -5.58 7.35
N ARG A 197 -8.92 -5.45 6.09
CA ARG A 197 -8.13 -4.86 5.00
C ARG A 197 -7.84 -3.37 5.22
N ASP A 198 -8.82 -2.59 5.67
CA ASP A 198 -8.64 -1.17 5.96
C ASP A 198 -7.68 -0.95 7.13
N LYS A 199 -7.75 -1.80 8.16
CA LYS A 199 -6.80 -1.79 9.29
C LYS A 199 -5.39 -2.14 8.84
N LEU A 200 -5.23 -3.17 8.02
CA LEU A 200 -3.91 -3.57 7.50
C LEU A 200 -3.34 -2.47 6.61
N ARG A 201 -4.17 -1.84 5.76
CA ARG A 201 -3.76 -0.71 4.91
C ARG A 201 -3.28 0.46 5.75
N GLU A 202 -4.05 0.88 6.74
CA GLU A 202 -3.65 1.96 7.65
C GLU A 202 -2.37 1.62 8.41
N GLN A 203 -2.26 0.39 8.91
CA GLN A 203 -1.04 -0.08 9.59
C GLN A 203 0.18 -0.02 8.67
N VAL A 204 0.02 -0.42 7.41
CA VAL A 204 1.09 -0.30 6.42
C VAL A 204 1.43 1.16 6.19
N LEU A 205 0.45 2.02 5.86
CA LEU A 205 0.69 3.45 5.62
C LEU A 205 1.32 4.17 6.82
N ARG A 206 0.91 3.84 8.05
CA ARG A 206 1.57 4.34 9.27
C ARG A 206 2.98 3.79 9.43
N GLY A 207 3.17 2.51 9.11
CA GLY A 207 4.49 1.90 9.00
C GLY A 207 5.38 2.59 7.95
N LEU A 208 4.79 3.18 6.91
CA LEU A 208 5.46 4.00 5.90
C LEU A 208 5.82 5.42 6.36
N GLY A 209 5.61 5.74 7.64
CA GLY A 209 5.89 7.05 8.21
C GLY A 209 4.82 8.10 7.94
N TRP A 210 3.66 7.71 7.41
CA TRP A 210 2.53 8.61 7.32
C TRP A 210 1.81 8.70 8.67
N GLU A 211 1.57 9.93 9.11
CA GLU A 211 0.43 10.17 9.98
C GLU A 211 -0.84 10.09 9.14
N ILE A 212 -1.86 9.34 9.58
CA ILE A 212 -3.09 9.11 8.80
C ILE A 212 -4.29 9.69 9.55
N LEU A 213 -5.09 10.50 8.84
CA LEU A 213 -6.44 10.88 9.24
C LEU A 213 -7.44 10.20 8.29
N ARG A 214 -8.62 9.85 8.79
CA ARG A 214 -9.67 9.22 7.97
C ARG A 214 -10.92 10.07 7.94
N VAL A 215 -11.51 10.19 6.76
CA VAL A 215 -12.82 10.80 6.54
C VAL A 215 -13.76 9.74 5.99
N TRP A 216 -14.89 9.55 6.67
CA TRP A 216 -15.94 8.65 6.23
C TRP A 216 -16.97 9.41 5.39
N SER A 217 -17.33 8.85 4.25
CA SER A 217 -18.28 9.37 3.29
C SER A 217 -19.67 9.47 3.90
N THR A 218 -20.00 8.54 4.81
CA THR A 218 -21.24 8.59 5.60
C THR A 218 -21.29 9.78 6.54
N ASP A 219 -20.19 10.05 7.26
CA ASP A 219 -20.13 11.18 8.20
C ASP A 219 -20.17 12.49 7.44
N TRP A 220 -19.43 12.57 6.32
CA TRP A 220 -19.43 13.72 5.44
C TRP A 220 -20.79 13.98 4.80
N TRP A 221 -21.52 12.93 4.40
CA TRP A 221 -22.86 13.08 3.83
C TRP A 221 -23.88 13.55 4.87
N ILE A 222 -23.77 13.07 6.11
CA ILE A 222 -24.68 13.44 7.21
C ILE A 222 -24.40 14.88 7.69
N ASP A 223 -23.12 15.21 7.89
CA ASP A 223 -22.67 16.51 8.39
C ASP A 223 -21.28 16.86 7.85
N ALA A 224 -21.25 17.40 6.63
CA ALA A 224 -20.01 17.83 5.99
C ALA A 224 -19.30 18.94 6.78
N ALA A 225 -20.07 19.88 7.35
CA ALA A 225 -19.51 21.02 8.07
C ALA A 225 -18.82 20.57 9.37
N GLY A 226 -19.50 19.78 10.20
CA GLY A 226 -18.91 19.24 11.42
C GLY A 226 -17.76 18.28 11.16
N THR A 227 -17.85 17.48 10.09
CA THR A 227 -16.74 16.59 9.69
C THR A 227 -15.52 17.39 9.24
N LEU A 228 -15.72 18.47 8.46
CA LEU A 228 -14.66 19.39 8.03
C LEU A 228 -14.01 20.09 9.23
N GLU A 229 -14.80 20.63 10.16
CA GLU A 229 -14.28 21.28 11.37
C GLU A 229 -13.41 20.32 12.20
N LYS A 230 -13.85 19.07 12.33
CA LYS A 230 -13.11 18.03 13.05
C LYS A 230 -11.77 17.73 12.40
N ILE A 231 -11.75 17.50 11.09
CA ILE A 231 -10.48 17.20 10.41
C ILE A 231 -9.53 18.40 10.38
N ASP A 232 -10.04 19.62 10.20
CA ASP A 232 -9.23 20.85 10.31
C ASP A 232 -8.59 20.98 11.70
N ALA A 233 -9.37 20.74 12.76
CA ALA A 233 -8.87 20.78 14.12
C ALA A 233 -7.77 19.73 14.36
N ASP A 234 -7.93 18.52 13.83
CA ASP A 234 -6.93 17.46 13.96
C ASP A 234 -5.66 17.77 13.15
N LEU A 235 -5.78 18.33 11.95
CA LEU A 235 -4.65 18.83 11.16
C LEU A 235 -3.85 19.92 11.90
N ARG A 236 -4.54 20.88 12.51
CA ARG A 236 -3.89 21.93 13.32
C ARG A 236 -3.14 21.35 14.52
N LYS A 237 -3.72 20.37 15.21
CA LYS A 237 -3.02 19.67 16.32
C LYS A 237 -1.77 18.94 15.83
N LEU A 238 -1.86 18.25 14.69
CA LEU A 238 -0.71 17.57 14.08
C LEU A 238 0.39 18.57 13.70
N LEU A 239 0.01 19.71 13.14
CA LEU A 239 0.96 20.77 12.80
C LEU A 239 1.69 21.30 14.04
N GLU A 240 0.97 21.55 15.13
CA GLU A 240 1.57 22.04 16.37
C GLU A 240 2.52 21.01 17.01
N LYS A 241 2.12 19.73 16.99
CA LYS A 241 2.97 18.62 17.42
C LYS A 241 4.26 18.54 16.59
N SER A 242 4.14 18.63 15.26
CA SER A 242 5.28 18.63 14.33
C SER A 242 6.23 19.80 14.62
N ARG A 243 5.71 21.01 14.78
CA ARG A 243 6.50 22.20 15.14
C ARG A 243 7.28 22.01 16.44
N SER A 244 6.63 21.48 17.47
CA SER A 244 7.26 21.22 18.77
C SER A 244 8.39 20.18 18.69
N GLN A 245 8.18 19.11 17.93
CA GLN A 245 9.20 18.07 17.71
C GLN A 245 10.43 18.64 16.99
N ARG A 246 10.21 19.40 15.90
CA ARG A 246 11.30 20.00 15.11
C ARG A 246 12.08 21.05 15.91
N ALA A 247 11.41 21.83 16.76
CA ALA A 247 12.09 22.76 17.66
C ALA A 247 13.01 22.03 18.65
N THR A 248 12.57 20.88 19.16
CA THR A 248 13.35 20.04 20.07
C THR A 248 14.57 19.43 19.36
N GLU A 249 14.38 18.91 18.14
CA GLU A 249 15.46 18.36 17.32
C GLU A 249 16.49 19.42 16.92
N ALA A 250 16.05 20.62 16.54
CA ALA A 250 16.95 21.73 16.21
C ALA A 250 17.78 22.20 17.43
N ALA A 251 17.18 22.20 18.62
CA ALA A 251 17.89 22.49 19.86
C ALA A 251 18.92 21.41 20.22
N ALA A 252 18.64 20.13 19.93
CA ALA A 252 19.58 19.03 20.14
C ALA A 252 20.72 18.98 19.10
N ALA A 253 20.49 19.50 17.89
CA ALA A 253 21.46 19.47 16.78
C ALA A 253 22.44 20.66 16.77
N SER A 254 22.30 21.63 17.68
CA SER A 254 23.26 22.74 17.83
C SER A 254 24.30 22.36 18.91
N PRO A 255 25.53 21.93 18.55
CA PRO A 255 26.54 21.64 19.55
C PRO A 255 27.04 22.94 20.18
N SER A 256 27.27 22.90 21.50
CA SER A 256 28.01 23.93 22.23
C SER A 256 29.48 24.01 21.80
#